data_AF-A0A930Z0R4-F1
#
_entry.id   AF-A0A930Z0R4-F1
#
_cell.length_a   1.000
_cell.length_b   1.000
_cell.length_c   1.000
_cell.angle_alpha   90.00
_cell.angle_beta   90.00
_cell.angle_gamma   90.00
#
_symmetry.space_group_name_H-M   'P 1'
#
loop_
_entity.id
_entity.type
_entity.pdbx_description
1 polymer ?
#
loop_
_entity_poly.entity_id
_entity_poly.type
_entity_poly.pdbx_seq_one_letter_code
_entity_poly.pdbx_strand_id
1 'polypeptide(L)'
;MGGVWQALAFGFIGLKAAQGRLVVNPCLPDSWSALGLTFRFGGKHVGVRAEHHRVAITCHEPVLVQVAAQPPTWCQPGTTIMTSPSTTARDRP
;
A
#
# COMPACT_ATOMS: atom_id res chain seq x y z
N MET A 1 -12.25 1.05 19.40
CA MET A 1 -10.81 0.97 19.03
C MET A 1 -10.61 0.85 17.51
N GLY A 2 -11.34 1.63 16.70
CA GLY A 2 -11.17 1.63 15.23
C GLY A 2 -10.25 2.73 14.70
N GLY A 3 -10.14 3.85 15.43
CA GLY A 3 -9.40 5.04 14.98
C GLY A 3 -7.91 4.80 14.76
N VAL A 4 -7.27 3.98 15.60
CA VAL A 4 -5.85 3.61 15.40
C VAL A 4 -5.66 2.85 14.11
N TRP A 5 -6.51 1.84 13.84
CA TRP A 5 -6.44 1.08 12.59
C TRP A 5 -6.69 1.97 11.37
N GLN A 6 -7.67 2.87 11.45
CA GLN A 6 -7.97 3.83 10.39
C GLN A 6 -6.79 4.79 10.13
N ALA A 7 -6.11 5.25 11.18
CA ALA A 7 -4.91 6.09 11.04
C ALA A 7 -3.75 5.33 10.38
N LEU A 8 -3.54 4.07 10.74
CA LEU A 8 -2.54 3.20 10.09
C LEU A 8 -2.90 2.95 8.62
N ALA A 9 -4.16 2.61 8.33
CA ALA A 9 -4.64 2.25 7.00
C ALA A 9 -4.72 3.45 6.06
N PHE A 10 -5.49 4.48 6.42
CA PHE A 10 -5.80 5.61 5.55
C PHE A 10 -4.81 6.78 5.69
N GLY A 11 -4.11 6.87 6.84
CA GLY A 11 -3.07 7.86 7.08
C GLY A 11 -1.71 7.36 6.59
N PHE A 12 -1.07 6.48 7.36
CA PHE A 12 0.34 6.12 7.13
C PHE A 12 0.56 5.20 5.92
N ILE A 13 -0.28 4.19 5.70
CA ILE A 13 -0.23 3.38 4.45
C ILE A 13 -0.86 4.13 3.27
N GLY A 14 -1.75 5.09 3.54
CA GLY A 14 -2.43 5.87 2.51
C GLY A 14 -3.35 5.03 1.63
N LEU A 15 -4.03 4.03 2.19
CA LEU A 15 -4.97 3.17 1.47
C LEU A 15 -6.15 3.98 0.94
N LYS A 16 -6.49 3.79 -0.34
CA LYS A 16 -7.72 4.34 -0.94
C LYS A 16 -8.36 3.33 -1.88
N ALA A 17 -9.68 3.23 -1.82
CA ALA A 17 -10.47 2.55 -2.84
C ALA A 17 -10.82 3.58 -3.93
N ALA A 18 -10.38 3.35 -5.17
CA ALA A 18 -10.67 4.26 -6.28
C ALA A 18 -10.91 3.43 -7.55
N GLN A 19 -12.01 3.67 -8.27
CA GLN A 19 -12.26 3.07 -9.60
C GLN A 19 -12.04 1.54 -9.64
N GLY A 20 -12.48 0.81 -8.60
CA GLY A 20 -12.33 -0.65 -8.52
C GLY A 20 -10.91 -1.16 -8.22
N ARG A 21 -9.94 -0.27 -7.94
CA ARG A 21 -8.58 -0.64 -7.54
C ARG A 21 -8.25 -0.18 -6.12
N LEU A 22 -7.29 -0.86 -5.54
CA LEU A 22 -6.68 -0.50 -4.26
C LEU A 22 -5.45 0.37 -4.50
N VAL A 23 -5.50 1.62 -4.06
CA VAL A 23 -4.37 2.54 -4.12
C VAL A 23 -3.62 2.50 -2.79
N VAL A 24 -2.30 2.45 -2.85
CA VAL A 24 -1.38 2.43 -1.71
C VAL A 24 -0.36 3.55 -1.90
N ASN A 25 -0.32 4.53 -0.99
CA ASN A 25 0.62 5.64 -1.05
C ASN A 25 1.21 5.90 0.34
N PRO A 26 2.23 5.13 0.75
CA PRO A 26 2.71 5.16 2.12
C PRO A 26 3.48 6.46 2.42
N CYS A 27 3.25 7.00 3.61
CA CYS A 27 3.97 8.11 4.20
C CYS A 27 4.34 7.72 5.63
N LEU A 28 5.47 7.02 5.79
CA LEU A 28 5.92 6.53 7.08
C LEU A 28 6.78 7.60 7.78
N PRO A 29 6.65 7.76 9.11
CA PRO A 29 7.61 8.53 9.89
C PRO A 29 9.03 7.97 9.73
N ASP A 30 10.05 8.83 9.81
CA ASP A 30 11.46 8.42 9.70
C ASP A 30 11.88 7.37 10.75
N SER A 31 11.21 7.37 11.91
CA SER A 31 11.47 6.42 13.00
C SER A 31 10.93 5.00 12.75
N TRP A 32 10.09 4.79 11.73
CA TRP A 32 9.43 3.50 11.48
C TRP A 32 10.10 2.74 10.35
N SER A 33 10.72 1.59 10.64
CA SER A 33 11.32 0.76 9.60
C SER A 33 10.30 0.15 8.64
N ALA A 34 9.11 -0.17 9.14
CA ALA A 34 8.03 -0.76 8.35
C ALA A 34 6.66 -0.58 9.02
N LEU A 35 5.60 -0.64 8.21
CA LEU A 35 4.23 -0.84 8.67
C LEU A 35 3.56 -1.91 7.81
N GLY A 36 2.95 -2.91 8.46
CA GLY A 36 2.23 -4.00 7.81
C GLY A 36 0.77 -4.06 8.23
N LEU A 37 -0.14 -4.23 7.27
CA LEU A 37 -1.56 -4.44 7.51
C LEU A 37 -2.10 -5.55 6.61
N THR A 38 -3.00 -6.36 7.16
CA THR A 38 -3.80 -7.32 6.40
C THR A 38 -5.28 -6.96 6.53
N PHE A 39 -6.00 -6.97 5.42
CA PHE A 39 -7.41 -6.58 5.39
C PHE A 39 -8.13 -7.22 4.20
N ARG A 40 -9.45 -6.98 4.12
CA ARG A 40 -10.28 -7.42 3.01
C ARG A 40 -10.61 -6.25 2.09
N PHE A 41 -10.41 -6.43 0.79
CA PHE A 41 -10.78 -5.47 -0.25
C PHE A 41 -11.64 -6.17 -1.30
N GLY A 42 -12.90 -5.74 -1.46
CA GLY A 42 -13.84 -6.42 -2.36
C GLY A 42 -14.03 -7.91 -2.02
N GLY A 43 -13.94 -8.27 -0.73
CA GLY A 43 -14.01 -9.66 -0.26
C GLY A 43 -12.73 -10.49 -0.42
N LYS A 44 -11.64 -9.91 -0.95
CA LYS A 44 -10.36 -10.60 -1.19
C LYS A 44 -9.36 -10.27 -0.10
N HIS A 45 -8.52 -11.23 0.28
CA HIS A 45 -7.49 -10.99 1.30
C HIS A 45 -6.27 -10.29 0.69
N VAL A 46 -5.91 -9.14 1.28
CA VAL A 46 -4.78 -8.34 0.85
C VAL A 46 -3.88 -8.03 2.04
N GLY A 47 -2.59 -8.30 1.88
CA GLY A 47 -1.52 -7.84 2.76
C GLY A 47 -0.75 -6.70 2.13
N VAL A 48 -0.49 -5.65 2.89
CA VAL A 48 0.39 -4.54 2.49
C VAL A 48 1.46 -4.39 3.55
N ARG A 49 2.71 -4.38 3.12
CA ARG A 49 3.86 -4.02 3.95
C ARG A 49 4.59 -2.87 3.28
N ALA A 50 4.56 -1.70 3.92
CA ALA A 50 5.29 -0.53 3.49
C ALA A 50 6.55 -0.35 4.32
N GLU A 51 7.61 0.08 3.66
CA GLU A 51 8.88 0.55 4.21
C GLU A 51 9.29 1.80 3.41
N HIS A 52 10.29 2.57 3.85
CA HIS A 52 10.63 3.85 3.20
C HIS A 52 10.93 3.75 1.71
N HIS A 53 11.50 2.63 1.29
CA HIS A 53 11.96 2.40 -0.09
C HIS A 53 11.32 1.19 -0.74
N ARG A 54 10.31 0.57 -0.12
CA ARG A 54 9.65 -0.59 -0.72
C ARG A 54 8.23 -0.75 -0.22
N VAL A 55 7.36 -1.15 -1.13
CA VAL A 55 6.03 -1.63 -0.79
C VAL A 55 5.90 -3.05 -1.33
N ALA A 56 5.52 -3.96 -0.44
CA ALA A 56 5.18 -5.33 -0.75
C ALA A 56 3.67 -5.50 -0.62
N ILE A 57 3.03 -5.97 -1.69
CA ILE A 57 1.62 -6.33 -1.70
C ILE A 57 1.49 -7.83 -1.92
N THR A 58 0.75 -8.49 -1.03
CA THR A 58 0.38 -9.91 -1.15
C THR A 58 -1.14 -10.02 -1.30
N CYS A 59 -1.57 -10.99 -2.11
CA CYS A 59 -2.98 -11.28 -2.30
C CYS A 59 -3.18 -12.79 -2.48
N HIS A 60 -4.36 -13.27 -2.10
CA HIS A 60 -4.78 -14.67 -2.34
C HIS A 60 -5.62 -14.80 -3.62
N GLU A 61 -6.27 -13.72 -4.03
CA GLU A 61 -7.02 -13.61 -5.27
C GLU A 61 -6.53 -12.41 -6.08
N PRO A 62 -6.68 -12.40 -7.43
CA PRO A 62 -6.24 -11.26 -8.23
C PRO A 62 -6.89 -9.94 -7.80
N VAL A 63 -6.08 -8.95 -7.46
CA VAL A 63 -6.52 -7.60 -7.08
C VAL A 63 -5.78 -6.57 -7.91
N LEU A 64 -6.52 -5.62 -8.49
CA LEU A 64 -5.91 -4.48 -9.17
C LEU A 64 -5.42 -3.49 -8.11
N VAL A 65 -4.11 -3.26 -8.10
CA VAL A 65 -3.45 -2.39 -7.12
C VAL A 65 -2.68 -1.28 -7.82
N GLN A 66 -2.58 -0.12 -7.19
CA GLN A 66 -1.74 0.98 -7.66
C GLN A 66 -0.88 1.43 -6.48
N VAL A 67 0.44 1.45 -6.67
CA VAL A 67 1.38 1.92 -5.65
C VAL A 67 1.95 3.26 -6.06
N ALA A 68 1.72 4.29 -5.24
CA ALA A 68 2.14 5.66 -5.50
C ALA A 68 1.78 6.11 -6.94
N ALA A 69 2.76 6.64 -7.68
CA ALA A 69 2.60 7.11 -9.06
C ALA A 69 2.75 6.01 -10.13
N GLN A 70 2.92 4.75 -9.73
CA GLN A 70 3.09 3.65 -10.67
C GLN A 70 1.76 3.28 -11.36
N PRO A 71 1.80 2.73 -12.58
CA PRO A 71 0.59 2.27 -13.24
C PRO A 71 -0.10 1.15 -12.44
N PRO A 72 -1.44 1.07 -12.49
CA PRO A 72 -2.18 -0.02 -11.87
C PRO A 72 -1.69 -1.38 -12.39
N THR A 73 -1.38 -2.29 -11.48
CA THR A 73 -0.86 -3.62 -11.76
C THR A 73 -1.71 -4.66 -11.05
N TRP A 74 -1.86 -5.84 -11.66
CA TRP A 74 -2.55 -6.96 -11.02
C TRP A 74 -1.63 -7.65 -10.02
N CYS A 75 -1.99 -7.60 -8.74
CA CYS A 75 -1.45 -8.53 -7.75
C CYS A 75 -1.97 -9.92 -8.07
N GLN A 76 -1.06 -10.88 -8.24
CA GLN A 76 -1.41 -12.29 -8.46
C GLN A 76 -1.32 -13.08 -7.15
N PRO A 77 -2.15 -14.13 -6.99
CA PRO A 77 -2.07 -15.04 -5.86
C PRO A 77 -0.65 -15.53 -5.59
N GLY A 78 -0.19 -15.40 -4.35
CA GLY A 78 1.15 -15.86 -3.94
C GLY A 78 2.32 -15.03 -4.49
N THR A 79 2.06 -13.97 -5.26
CA THR A 79 3.08 -13.06 -5.76
C THR A 79 3.17 -11.83 -4.86
N THR A 80 4.39 -11.46 -4.49
CA THR A 80 4.65 -10.17 -3.85
C THR A 80 5.01 -9.16 -4.92
N ILE A 81 4.19 -8.12 -5.12
CA ILE A 81 4.59 -6.99 -5.93
C ILE A 81 5.51 -6.12 -5.08
N MET A 82 6.79 -6.08 -5.45
CA MET A 82 7.75 -5.14 -4.87
C MET A 82 7.82 -3.92 -5.78
N THR A 83 7.62 -2.75 -5.19
CA THR A 83 7.84 -1.50 -5.90
C THR A 83 9.07 -0.83 -5.35
N SER A 84 10.10 -0.65 -6.17
CA SER A 84 11.17 0.30 -5.89
C SER A 84 10.54 1.68 -5.70
N PRO A 85 11.02 2.50 -4.76
CA PRO A 85 10.43 3.80 -4.56
C PRO A 85 10.71 4.60 -5.84
N SER A 86 9.68 5.20 -6.40
CA SER A 86 9.91 6.30 -7.33
C SER A 86 10.59 7.42 -6.54
N THR A 87 11.90 7.54 -6.70
CA THR A 87 12.70 8.70 -6.28
C THR A 87 12.20 9.92 -7.03
N THR A 88 11.17 10.59 -6.53
CA THR A 88 10.74 11.97 -6.90
C THR A 88 9.53 12.32 -6.01
N ALA A 89 9.44 13.42 -5.27
CA ALA A 89 10.24 14.62 -5.16
C ALA A 89 10.12 15.16 -3.72
N ARG A 90 11.26 15.24 -3.02
CA ARG A 90 11.43 16.15 -1.89
C ARG A 90 11.92 17.46 -2.50
N ASP A 91 11.00 18.25 -3.05
CA ASP A 91 11.29 19.65 -3.33
C ASP A 91 9.99 20.46 -3.38
N ARG A 92 9.69 21.15 -2.28
CA ARG A 92 9.13 22.50 -2.34
C ARG A 92 9.56 23.29 -1.10
N PRO A 93 9.88 24.58 -1.30
CA PRO A 93 10.56 25.45 -0.33
C PRO A 93 9.66 25.90 0.82
#